data_AF-A0A9D7XUL9-F1
#
_entry.id   AF-A0A9D7XUL9-F1
#
_cell.length_a   1.000
_cell.length_b   1.000
_cell.length_c   1.000
_cell.angle_alpha   90.00
_cell.angle_beta   90.00
_cell.angle_gamma   90.00
#
_symmetry.space_group_name_H-M   'P 1'
#
loop_
_entity.id
_entity.type
_entity.pdbx_description
1 polymer ?
#
loop_
_entity_poly.entity_id
_entity_poly.type
_entity_poly.pdbx_seq_one_letter_code
_entity_poly.pdbx_strand_id
1 'polypeptide(L)'
;MKPRSIALIENSLEVSSCRHPAEEIEPLPENEPRRLAAEIIGRVFRWVADGKTLDECGYKAIVALACIRPDLFDDISLAELGRRYGRRRQAVFTVKEKFHQETGFKPNR
;
A
#
# COMPACT_ATOMS: atom_id res chain seq x y z
N MET A 1 -5.31 16.82 41.34
CA MET A 1 -5.45 16.29 39.97
C MET A 1 -4.58 15.05 39.85
N LYS A 2 -5.16 13.86 39.64
CA LYS A 2 -4.39 12.62 39.39
C LYS A 2 -3.93 12.63 37.92
N PRO A 3 -2.64 12.36 37.61
CA PRO A 3 -2.20 12.24 36.23
C PRO A 3 -2.85 11.01 35.60
N ARG A 4 -3.52 11.19 34.46
CA ARG A 4 -3.98 10.10 33.60
C ARG A 4 -2.73 9.45 33.01
N SER A 5 -2.39 8.27 33.52
CA SER A 5 -1.49 7.34 32.84
C SER A 5 -2.10 7.02 31.47
N ILE A 6 -1.47 7.51 30.40
CA ILE A 6 -1.77 7.05 29.04
C ILE A 6 -1.13 5.67 28.97
N ALA A 7 -1.94 4.63 29.11
CA ALA A 7 -1.48 3.27 28.88
C ALA A 7 -0.91 3.22 27.45
N LEU A 8 0.40 2.94 27.36
CA LEU A 8 1.03 2.64 26.08
C LEU A 8 0.30 1.43 25.53
N ILE A 9 -0.49 1.62 24.48
CA ILE A 9 -1.05 0.52 23.71
C ILE A 9 0.16 -0.26 23.20
N GLU A 10 0.38 -1.45 23.74
CA GLU A 10 1.45 -2.34 23.28
C GLU A 10 1.15 -2.69 21.82
N ASN A 11 1.83 -2.01 20.89
CA ASN A 11 1.76 -2.24 19.46
C ASN A 11 2.53 -3.52 19.10
N SER A 12 2.16 -4.64 19.72
CA SER A 12 2.73 -5.96 19.42
C SER A 12 1.97 -6.58 18.25
N LEU A 13 2.70 -7.06 17.25
CA LEU A 13 2.13 -7.72 16.07
C LEU A 13 1.31 -8.97 16.42
N GLU A 14 1.60 -9.61 17.55
CA GLU A 14 0.92 -10.83 18.02
C GLU A 14 -0.49 -10.55 18.58
N VAL A 15 -0.74 -9.31 19.02
CA VAL A 15 -2.04 -8.86 19.57
C VAL A 15 -2.72 -7.84 18.64
N SER A 16 -2.10 -7.54 17.49
CA SER A 16 -2.67 -6.64 16.50
C SER A 16 -3.96 -7.24 15.96
N SER A 17 -5.09 -6.62 16.32
CA SER A 17 -6.37 -6.89 15.70
C SER A 17 -6.25 -6.72 14.19
N CYS A 18 -6.28 -7.82 13.43
CA CYS A 18 -6.39 -7.77 11.97
C CYS A 18 -7.78 -7.31 11.51
N ARG A 19 -8.75 -7.08 12.42
CA ARG A 19 -9.99 -6.40 12.05
C ARG A 19 -9.66 -4.99 11.61
N HIS A 20 -9.99 -4.72 10.36
CA HIS A 20 -9.72 -3.42 9.76
C HIS A 20 -10.69 -2.42 10.41
N PRO A 21 -10.24 -1.27 10.94
CA PRO A 21 -11.12 -0.28 11.59
C PRO A 21 -12.28 0.18 10.71
N ALA A 22 -12.14 0.06 9.38
CA ALA A 22 -13.22 0.33 8.42
C ALA A 22 -14.41 -0.64 8.48
N GLU A 23 -14.30 -1.79 9.17
CA GLU A 23 -15.46 -2.66 9.44
C GLU A 23 -16.48 -1.98 10.38
N GLU A 24 -16.06 -0.97 11.14
CA GLU A 24 -16.90 -0.21 12.08
C GLU A 24 -17.30 1.18 11.55
N ILE A 25 -16.84 1.56 10.36
CA ILE A 25 -17.10 2.88 9.78
C ILE A 25 -18.29 2.80 8.84
N GLU A 26 -19.30 3.64 9.05
CA GLU A 26 -20.43 3.77 8.13
C GLU A 26 -19.97 4.16 6.71
N PRO A 27 -20.54 3.56 5.66
CA PRO A 27 -20.12 3.82 4.29
C PRO A 27 -20.36 5.29 3.92
N LEU A 28 -19.35 5.91 3.30
CA LEU A 28 -19.45 7.28 2.83
C LEU A 28 -20.54 7.42 1.75
N PRO A 29 -21.22 8.59 1.67
CA PRO A 29 -22.18 8.89 0.60
C PRO A 29 -21.58 8.67 -0.80
N GLU A 30 -22.40 8.29 -1.78
CA GLU A 30 -21.93 7.94 -3.14
C GLU A 30 -21.14 9.05 -3.85
N ASN A 31 -21.49 10.31 -3.59
CA ASN A 31 -20.86 11.46 -4.25
C ASN A 31 -19.66 12.03 -3.48
N GLU A 32 -19.19 11.35 -2.45
CA GLU A 32 -18.09 11.84 -1.62
C GLU A 32 -16.72 11.52 -2.26
N PRO A 33 -15.85 12.51 -2.55
CA PRO A 33 -14.52 12.26 -3.14
C PRO A 33 -13.66 11.29 -2.33
N ARG A 34 -13.85 11.24 -1.01
CA ARG A 34 -13.19 10.31 -0.10
C ARG A 34 -13.59 8.86 -0.34
N ARG A 35 -14.79 8.60 -0.86
CA ARG A 35 -15.24 7.25 -1.24
C ARG A 35 -14.44 6.74 -2.43
N LEU A 36 -14.26 7.57 -3.46
CA LEU A 36 -13.42 7.22 -4.62
C LEU A 36 -11.97 6.97 -4.19
N ALA A 37 -11.43 7.81 -3.30
CA ALA A 37 -10.09 7.60 -2.74
C ALA A 37 -9.99 6.27 -1.97
N ALA A 38 -10.98 5.94 -1.13
CA ALA A 38 -11.04 4.69 -0.39
C ALA A 38 -11.15 3.47 -1.32
N GLU A 39 -11.92 3.56 -2.40
CA GLU A 39 -12.01 2.50 -3.42
C GLU A 39 -10.67 2.27 -4.13
N ILE A 40 -9.96 3.35 -4.50
CA ILE A 40 -8.63 3.25 -5.12
C ILE A 40 -7.65 2.61 -4.14
N ILE A 41 -7.61 3.07 -2.89
CA ILE A 41 -6.75 2.50 -1.85
C ILE A 41 -7.08 1.02 -1.62
N GLY A 42 -8.36 0.65 -1.59
CA GLY A 42 -8.82 -0.73 -1.46
C GLY A 42 -8.36 -1.62 -2.62
N ARG A 43 -8.40 -1.12 -3.87
CA ARG A 43 -7.86 -1.84 -5.03
C ARG A 43 -6.35 -2.05 -4.92
N VAL A 44 -5.60 -1.03 -4.46
CA VAL A 44 -4.15 -1.13 -4.24
C VAL A 44 -3.84 -2.20 -3.18
N PHE A 45 -4.52 -2.18 -2.03
CA PHE A 45 -4.27 -3.16 -0.98
C PHE A 45 -4.67 -4.57 -1.39
N ARG A 46 -5.79 -4.74 -2.10
CA ARG A 46 -6.19 -6.05 -2.65
C ARG A 46 -5.13 -6.56 -3.63
N TRP A 47 -4.65 -5.68 -4.52
CA TRP A 47 -3.59 -6.02 -5.45
C TRP A 47 -2.30 -6.45 -4.73
N VAL A 48 -1.90 -5.76 -3.66
CA VAL A 48 -0.75 -6.17 -2.83
C VAL A 48 -0.99 -7.53 -2.18
N ALA A 49 -2.18 -7.75 -1.62
CA ALA A 49 -2.54 -8.98 -0.93
C ALA A 49 -2.65 -10.21 -1.85
N ASP A 50 -2.87 -10.01 -3.16
CA ASP A 50 -2.88 -11.09 -4.15
C ASP A 50 -1.49 -11.74 -4.40
N GLY A 51 -0.43 -11.28 -3.73
CA GLY A 51 0.87 -11.95 -3.74
C GLY A 51 0.81 -13.31 -3.02
N LYS A 52 1.49 -14.33 -3.57
CA LYS A 52 1.46 -15.71 -3.02
C LYS A 52 2.42 -15.92 -1.85
N THR A 53 3.35 -15.00 -1.65
CA THR A 53 4.35 -15.04 -0.58
C THR A 53 4.52 -13.66 0.04
N LEU A 54 5.02 -13.59 1.27
CA LEU A 54 5.33 -12.31 1.93
C LEU A 54 6.30 -11.45 1.11
N ASP A 55 7.30 -12.08 0.48
CA ASP A 55 8.23 -11.40 -0.42
C ASP A 55 7.52 -10.80 -1.64
N GLU A 56 6.58 -11.54 -2.24
CA GLU A 56 5.78 -11.04 -3.36
C GLU A 56 4.86 -9.89 -2.95
N CYS A 57 4.20 -9.99 -1.78
CA CYS A 57 3.38 -8.91 -1.22
C CYS A 57 4.23 -7.66 -0.95
N GLY A 58 5.38 -7.80 -0.29
CA GLY A 58 6.29 -6.70 -0.03
C GLY A 58 6.80 -6.04 -1.31
N TYR A 59 7.14 -6.85 -2.31
CA TYR A 59 7.56 -6.36 -3.62
C TYR A 59 6.46 -5.58 -4.35
N LYS A 60 5.23 -6.12 -4.37
CA LYS A 60 4.06 -5.41 -4.92
C LYS A 60 3.85 -4.09 -4.17
N ALA A 61 3.89 -4.10 -2.83
CA ALA A 61 3.72 -2.89 -2.03
C ALA A 61 4.75 -1.80 -2.37
N ILE A 62 6.03 -2.18 -2.50
CA ILE A 62 7.09 -1.25 -2.89
C ILE A 62 6.85 -0.68 -4.30
N VAL A 63 6.46 -1.52 -5.27
CA VAL A 63 6.16 -1.04 -6.63
C VAL A 63 4.98 -0.08 -6.65
N ALA A 64 3.90 -0.38 -5.92
CA ALA A 64 2.76 0.52 -5.77
C ALA A 64 3.18 1.86 -5.17
N LEU A 65 3.95 1.85 -4.08
CA LEU A 65 4.46 3.06 -3.43
C LEU A 65 5.31 3.90 -4.39
N ALA A 66 6.22 3.28 -5.15
CA ALA A 66 7.05 3.99 -6.12
C ALA A 66 6.24 4.61 -7.27
N CYS A 67 5.06 4.08 -7.57
CA CYS A 67 4.16 4.65 -8.57
C CYS A 67 3.31 5.80 -8.00
N ILE A 68 2.90 5.70 -6.73
CA ILE A 68 2.00 6.67 -6.08
C ILE A 68 2.77 7.85 -5.50
N ARG A 69 3.91 7.59 -4.87
CA ARG A 69 4.78 8.55 -4.17
C ARG A 69 6.26 8.26 -4.49
N PRO A 70 6.70 8.53 -5.73
CA PRO A 70 8.09 8.30 -6.14
C PRO A 70 9.09 9.10 -5.30
N ASP A 71 8.65 10.23 -4.74
CA ASP A 71 9.43 11.10 -3.85
C ASP A 71 9.85 10.43 -2.53
N LEU A 72 9.17 9.35 -2.10
CA LEU A 72 9.57 8.58 -0.92
C LEU A 72 10.86 7.78 -1.12
N PHE A 73 11.37 7.71 -2.35
CA PHE A 73 12.53 6.90 -2.71
C PHE A 73 13.76 7.74 -3.07
N ASP A 74 13.82 9.03 -2.73
CA ASP A 74 14.98 9.92 -2.98
C ASP A 74 15.50 9.82 -4.43
N ASP A 75 14.60 9.86 -5.41
CA ASP A 75 14.89 9.71 -6.85
C ASP A 75 15.52 8.37 -7.28
N ILE A 76 15.54 7.36 -6.40
CA ILE A 76 15.96 6.01 -6.77
C ILE A 76 14.96 5.44 -7.78
N SER A 77 15.46 5.16 -9.00
CA SER A 77 14.63 4.54 -10.02
C SER A 77 14.12 3.17 -9.56
N LEU A 78 12.89 2.83 -9.96
CA LEU A 78 12.30 1.53 -9.64
C LEU A 78 13.16 0.34 -10.13
N ALA A 79 13.88 0.52 -11.24
CA ALA A 79 14.83 -0.47 -11.75
C ALA A 79 16.02 -0.67 -10.82
N GLU A 80 16.55 0.40 -10.24
CA GLU A 80 17.62 0.35 -9.25
C GLU A 80 17.15 -0.29 -7.95
N LEU A 81 15.95 0.07 -7.49
CA LEU A 81 15.33 -0.56 -6.32
C LEU A 81 15.19 -2.07 -6.51
N GLY A 82 14.70 -2.50 -7.67
CA GLY A 82 14.63 -3.92 -8.02
C GLY A 82 15.98 -4.63 -7.99
N ARG A 83 17.04 -4.00 -8.51
CA ARG A 83 18.41 -4.58 -8.46
C ARG A 83 18.86 -4.85 -7.03
N ARG A 84 18.62 -3.92 -6.09
CA ARG A 84 19.01 -4.07 -4.67
C ARG A 84 18.36 -5.27 -4.00
N TYR A 85 17.17 -5.67 -4.46
CA TYR A 85 16.43 -6.84 -3.96
C TYR A 85 16.53 -8.05 -4.91
N GLY A 86 17.56 -8.12 -5.77
CA GLY A 86 17.82 -9.28 -6.62
C GLY A 86 16.84 -9.48 -7.78
N ARG A 87 16.06 -8.45 -8.14
CA ARG A 87 15.09 -8.49 -9.24
C ARG A 87 15.68 -7.87 -10.51
N ARG A 88 15.41 -8.51 -11.65
CA ARG A 88 15.78 -7.98 -12.97
C ARG A 88 14.89 -6.80 -13.32
N ARG A 89 15.44 -5.81 -14.03
CA ARG A 89 14.69 -4.64 -14.54
C ARG A 89 13.37 -5.04 -15.21
N GLN A 90 13.39 -6.02 -16.10
CA GLN A 90 12.19 -6.46 -16.83
C GLN A 90 11.08 -6.95 -15.89
N ALA A 91 11.42 -7.71 -14.85
CA ALA A 91 10.45 -8.19 -13.87
C ALA A 91 9.76 -7.04 -13.13
N VAL A 92 10.51 -5.99 -12.84
CA VAL A 92 10.01 -4.77 -12.19
C VAL A 92 9.07 -3.99 -13.07
N PHE A 93 9.42 -3.79 -14.33
CA PHE A 93 8.53 -3.14 -15.29
C PHE A 93 7.25 -3.95 -15.51
N THR A 94 7.32 -5.29 -15.59
CA THR A 94 6.12 -6.13 -15.71
C THR A 94 5.16 -5.95 -14.53
N VAL A 95 5.67 -5.91 -13.30
CA VAL A 95 4.83 -5.71 -12.11
C VAL A 95 4.24 -4.30 -12.07
N LYS A 96 5.01 -3.28 -12.47
CA LYS A 96 4.52 -1.91 -12.61
C LYS A 96 3.37 -1.80 -13.62
N GLU A 97 3.50 -2.41 -14.80
CA GLU A 97 2.43 -2.37 -15.81
C GLU A 97 1.16 -3.07 -15.30
N LYS A 98 1.31 -4.22 -14.63
CA LYS A 98 0.18 -4.90 -13.99
C LYS A 98 -0.49 -4.05 -12.94
N PHE A 99 0.29 -3.35 -12.10
CA PHE A 99 -0.26 -2.42 -11.13
C PHE A 99 -1.18 -1.38 -11.78
N HIS A 100 -0.73 -0.73 -12.86
CA HIS A 100 -1.55 0.25 -13.57
C HIS A 100 -2.82 -0.36 -14.19
N GLN A 101 -2.70 -1.55 -14.78
CA GLN A 101 -3.82 -2.25 -15.42
C GLN A 101 -4.88 -2.72 -14.41
N GLU A 102 -4.45 -3.26 -13.27
CA GLU A 102 -5.33 -3.92 -12.29
C GLU A 102 -5.92 -2.92 -11.27
N THR A 103 -5.22 -1.82 -10.97
CA THR A 103 -5.70 -0.79 -10.03
C THR A 103 -6.38 0.39 -10.71
N GLY A 104 -6.09 0.63 -11.99
CA GLY A 104 -6.51 1.82 -12.72
C GLY A 104 -5.77 3.09 -12.33
N PHE A 105 -4.72 3.00 -11.50
CA PHE A 105 -3.92 4.15 -11.10
C PHE A 105 -3.21 4.75 -12.31
N LYS A 106 -3.45 6.04 -12.58
CA LYS A 106 -2.74 6.81 -13.60
C LYS A 106 -1.95 7.91 -12.89
N PRO A 107 -0.62 7.96 -13.03
CA PRO A 107 0.16 9.06 -12.46
C PRO A 107 -0.30 10.36 -13.13
N ASN A 108 -0.64 11.36 -12.32
CA ASN A 108 -0.87 12.71 -12.83
C ASN A 108 0.47 13.20 -13.42
N ARG A 109 0.47 13.48 -14.73
CA ARG A 109 1.58 14.14 -15.40
C ARG A 109 1.64 15.59 -15.01
#